data_AF-A0A8C3E6X8-F1
#
_entry.id   AF-A0A8C3E6X8-F1
#
_cell.length_a   1.000
_cell.length_b   1.000
_cell.length_c   1.000
_cell.angle_alpha   90.00
_cell.angle_beta   90.00
_cell.angle_gamma   90.00
#
_symmetry.space_group_name_H-M   'P 1'
#
loop_
_entity.id
_entity.type
_entity.pdbx_description
1 polymer ?
#
loop_
_entity_poly.entity_id
_entity_poly.type
_entity_poly.pdbx_seq_one_letter_code
_entity_poly.pdbx_strand_id
1 'polypeptide(L)'
;MVQATPFLLVLFLALGAHGLSVKKCSLIGDWVNDLGSNMTITSMNAKGVFTGTYHTAVTATSNKIEKSPLQGAMQKSPNQKGQPTFGFTVNWSFSDSITVFTGQCFVGDDGKEVLKTMWLLRSHVENIKNDWKATRVGVNVFNRQQLQE
;
A
#
# COMPACT_ATOMS: atom_id res chain seq x y z
N MET A 1 -34.50 31.08 -59.57
CA MET A 1 -34.02 31.33 -58.20
C MET A 1 -34.72 30.33 -57.29
N VAL A 2 -34.05 29.23 -56.94
CA VAL A 2 -34.60 28.20 -56.05
C VAL A 2 -33.79 28.24 -54.76
N GLN A 3 -34.51 28.47 -53.67
CA GLN A 3 -34.01 28.76 -52.34
C GLN A 3 -33.44 27.47 -51.72
N ALA A 4 -32.13 27.42 -51.50
CA ALA A 4 -31.49 26.32 -50.79
C ALA A 4 -31.64 26.54 -49.27
N THR A 5 -32.37 25.64 -48.61
CA THR A 5 -32.44 25.53 -47.15
C THR A 5 -31.11 25.01 -46.61
N PRO A 6 -30.45 25.69 -45.64
CA PRO A 6 -29.28 25.13 -44.99
C PRO A 6 -29.75 24.19 -43.89
N PHE A 7 -29.84 22.91 -44.22
CA PHE A 7 -29.85 21.83 -43.25
C PHE A 7 -28.39 21.52 -42.86
N LEU A 8 -28.19 21.10 -41.61
CA LEU A 8 -26.93 20.63 -40.99
C LEU A 8 -25.90 21.69 -40.57
N LEU A 9 -25.89 22.04 -39.27
CA LEU A 9 -24.64 22.11 -38.51
C LEU A 9 -24.90 22.09 -36.98
N VAL A 10 -25.30 20.94 -36.42
CA VAL A 10 -25.17 20.69 -34.97
C VAL A 10 -24.68 19.26 -34.74
N LEU A 11 -23.44 19.01 -35.14
CA LEU A 11 -22.59 17.91 -34.70
C LEU A 11 -21.24 18.63 -34.57
N PHE A 12 -20.65 18.90 -33.41
CA PHE A 12 -20.06 17.94 -32.48
C PHE A 12 -19.82 18.65 -31.14
N LEU A 13 -20.47 18.22 -30.05
CA LEU A 13 -20.07 18.55 -28.67
C LEU A 13 -20.04 17.28 -27.80
N ALA A 14 -19.70 16.14 -28.41
CA ALA A 14 -19.58 14.84 -27.73
C ALA A 14 -18.17 14.26 -27.87
N LEU A 15 -17.13 15.08 -27.83
CA LEU A 15 -15.76 14.62 -27.60
C LEU A 15 -15.18 15.39 -26.42
N GLY A 16 -15.23 14.79 -25.23
CA GLY A 16 -14.70 15.44 -24.04
C GLY A 16 -14.86 14.67 -22.74
N ALA A 17 -15.75 13.66 -22.68
CA ALA A 17 -15.70 12.69 -21.59
C ALA A 17 -14.58 11.68 -21.88
N HIS A 18 -13.32 12.14 -21.86
CA HIS A 18 -12.24 11.23 -21.50
C HIS A 18 -12.60 10.76 -20.10
N GLY A 19 -13.20 9.56 -20.01
CA GLY A 19 -13.55 8.96 -18.73
C GLY A 19 -12.33 9.09 -17.84
N LEU A 20 -12.48 9.81 -16.72
CA LEU A 20 -11.40 10.01 -15.76
C LEU A 20 -10.96 8.60 -15.33
N SER A 21 -9.88 8.12 -15.94
CA SER A 21 -9.30 6.83 -15.59
C SER A 21 -8.87 6.97 -14.15
N VAL A 22 -9.57 6.27 -13.25
CA VAL A 22 -9.24 6.28 -11.83
C VAL A 22 -7.81 5.78 -11.72
N LYS A 23 -6.86 6.67 -11.36
CA LYS A 23 -5.47 6.29 -11.14
C LYS A 23 -5.47 5.17 -10.10
N LYS A 24 -4.97 4.01 -10.51
CA LYS A 24 -4.98 2.80 -9.71
C LYS A 24 -3.69 2.72 -8.93
N CYS A 25 -3.78 2.60 -7.61
CA CYS A 25 -2.61 2.30 -6.81
C CYS A 25 -2.20 0.83 -6.97
N SER A 26 -0.91 0.60 -7.21
CA SER A 26 -0.26 -0.70 -7.16
C SER A 26 0.50 -0.88 -5.85
N LEU A 27 0.36 -2.02 -5.17
CA LEU A 27 1.21 -2.30 -3.99
C LEU A 27 2.58 -2.88 -4.36
N ILE A 28 2.71 -3.53 -5.52
CA ILE A 28 3.97 -4.15 -5.97
C ILE A 28 5.05 -3.08 -6.14
N GLY A 29 6.28 -3.38 -5.70
CA GLY A 29 7.44 -2.50 -5.79
C GLY A 29 8.02 -2.12 -4.43
N ASP A 30 8.88 -1.11 -4.46
CA ASP A 30 9.66 -0.65 -3.31
C ASP A 30 9.05 0.58 -2.64
N TRP A 31 9.06 0.55 -1.32
CA TRP A 31 8.43 1.53 -0.45
C TRP A 31 9.36 1.88 0.70
N VAL A 32 9.37 3.16 1.09
CA VAL A 32 10.09 3.65 2.27
C VAL A 32 9.10 4.38 3.18
N ASN A 33 9.17 4.14 4.48
CA ASN A 33 8.35 4.87 5.45
C ASN A 33 9.05 6.10 6.04
N ASP A 34 8.28 6.85 6.82
CA ASP A 34 8.68 8.02 7.60
C ASP A 34 9.79 7.77 8.65
N LEU A 35 10.08 6.50 8.97
CA LEU A 35 11.19 6.10 9.85
C LEU A 35 12.43 5.63 9.07
N GLY A 36 12.38 5.60 7.73
CA GLY A 36 13.45 5.08 6.88
C GLY A 36 13.44 3.55 6.69
N SER A 37 12.42 2.85 7.18
CA SER A 37 12.25 1.41 6.94
C SER A 37 11.83 1.16 5.49
N ASN A 38 12.45 0.16 4.87
CA ASN A 38 12.19 -0.22 3.48
C ASN A 38 11.33 -1.48 3.41
N MET A 39 10.43 -1.52 2.44
CA MET A 39 9.54 -2.64 2.16
C MET A 39 9.50 -2.89 0.66
N THR A 40 9.75 -4.13 0.26
CA THR A 40 9.64 -4.58 -1.14
C THR A 40 8.53 -5.61 -1.24
N ILE A 41 7.50 -5.33 -2.03
CA ILE A 41 6.44 -6.31 -2.38
C ILE A 41 6.78 -6.85 -3.77
N THR A 42 7.18 -8.12 -3.84
CA THR A 42 7.77 -8.72 -5.05
C THR A 42 6.75 -9.33 -5.99
N SER A 43 5.68 -9.92 -5.46
CA SER A 43 4.68 -10.64 -6.26
C SER A 43 3.31 -10.58 -5.63
N MET A 44 2.27 -10.68 -6.47
CA MET A 44 0.88 -10.74 -6.05
C MET A 44 0.09 -11.65 -6.96
N ASN A 45 -0.71 -12.56 -6.38
CA ASN A 45 -1.57 -13.44 -7.16
C ASN A 45 -2.92 -12.79 -7.51
N ALA A 46 -3.72 -13.48 -8.33
CA ALA A 46 -5.03 -13.01 -8.77
C ALA A 46 -6.01 -12.73 -7.61
N LYS A 47 -5.84 -13.41 -6.47
CA LYS A 47 -6.65 -13.22 -5.25
C LYS A 47 -6.19 -12.03 -4.40
N GLY A 48 -5.13 -11.32 -4.82
CA GLY A 48 -4.58 -10.19 -4.08
C GLY A 48 -3.66 -10.57 -2.93
N VAL A 49 -3.31 -11.86 -2.78
CA VAL A 49 -2.30 -12.29 -1.80
C VAL A 49 -0.93 -11.95 -2.34
N PHE A 50 -0.08 -11.37 -1.50
CA PHE A 50 1.27 -10.94 -1.85
C PHE A 50 2.30 -11.35 -0.82
N THR A 51 3.55 -11.41 -1.26
CA THR A 51 4.73 -11.64 -0.42
C THR A 51 5.78 -10.57 -0.67
N GLY A 52 6.74 -10.47 0.23
CA GLY A 52 7.80 -9.49 0.12
C GLY A 52 8.84 -9.61 1.22
N THR A 53 9.64 -8.56 1.33
CA THR A 53 10.63 -8.40 2.40
C THR A 53 10.48 -7.04 3.05
N TYR A 54 10.71 -6.99 4.36
CA TYR A 54 10.72 -5.79 5.18
C TYR A 54 12.11 -5.62 5.81
N HIS A 55 12.67 -4.42 5.74
CA HIS A 55 13.92 -4.05 6.37
C HIS A 55 13.69 -2.80 7.21
N THR A 56 13.55 -2.99 8.52
CA THR A 56 13.29 -1.88 9.45
C THR A 56 14.53 -1.03 9.66
N ALA A 57 14.36 0.29 9.87
CA ALA A 57 15.45 1.16 10.31
C ALA A 57 15.58 1.22 11.84
N VAL A 58 14.57 0.73 12.57
CA VAL A 58 14.50 0.80 14.03
C VAL A 58 14.12 -0.55 14.64
N THR A 59 14.61 -0.81 15.86
CA THR A 59 14.26 -2.00 16.66
C THR A 59 14.17 -1.64 18.14
N ALA A 60 13.31 -2.35 18.87
CA ALA A 60 13.23 -2.26 20.34
C ALA A 60 14.15 -3.27 21.06
N THR A 61 14.91 -4.07 20.31
CA THR A 61 15.87 -5.06 20.83
C THR A 61 17.30 -4.60 20.58
N SER A 62 18.27 -5.22 21.25
CA SER A 62 19.71 -5.03 20.96
C SER A 62 20.20 -5.93 19.82
N ASN A 63 19.32 -6.73 19.22
CA ASN A 63 19.71 -7.66 18.16
C ASN A 63 20.00 -6.88 16.87
N LYS A 64 20.97 -7.37 16.09
CA LYS A 64 21.25 -6.82 14.77
C LYS A 64 20.01 -6.95 13.89
N ILE A 65 19.62 -5.85 13.26
CA ILE A 65 18.49 -5.81 12.32
C ILE A 65 18.84 -6.65 11.09
N GLU A 66 17.91 -7.51 10.69
CA GLU A 66 18.01 -8.33 9.48
C GLU A 66 16.74 -8.18 8.63
N LYS A 67 16.85 -8.42 7.32
CA LYS A 67 15.68 -8.47 6.43
C LYS A 67 14.73 -9.58 6.88
N SER A 68 13.44 -9.25 6.94
CA SER A 68 12.41 -10.15 7.45
C SER A 68 11.33 -10.39 6.39
N PRO A 69 10.81 -11.61 6.23
CA PRO A 69 9.75 -11.89 5.27
C PRO A 69 8.43 -11.23 5.69
N LEU A 70 7.66 -10.80 4.69
CA LEU A 70 6.28 -10.37 4.87
C LEU A 70 5.33 -11.14 3.96
N GLN A 71 4.10 -11.33 4.43
CA GLN A 71 2.99 -11.89 3.66
C GLN A 71 1.70 -11.14 3.98
N GLY A 72 0.90 -10.85 2.96
CA GLY A 72 -0.34 -10.11 3.12
C GLY A 72 -1.36 -10.35 2.02
N ALA A 73 -2.45 -9.61 2.11
CA ALA A 73 -3.49 -9.58 1.10
C ALA A 73 -4.03 -8.16 0.92
N MET A 74 -4.34 -7.81 -0.32
CA MET A 74 -5.11 -6.62 -0.65
C MET A 74 -6.55 -6.98 -0.99
N GLN A 75 -7.49 -6.11 -0.65
CA GLN A 75 -8.87 -6.27 -1.08
C GLN A 75 -8.94 -6.20 -2.61
N LYS A 76 -9.54 -7.24 -3.20
CA LYS A 76 -9.92 -7.32 -4.61
C LYS A 76 -11.44 -7.31 -4.67
N SER A 77 -12.01 -6.26 -5.25
CA SER A 77 -13.46 -6.17 -5.46
C SER A 77 -13.74 -6.01 -6.96
N PRO A 78 -14.80 -6.62 -7.51
CA PRO A 78 -15.26 -6.33 -8.86
C PRO A 78 -15.54 -4.83 -9.08
N ASN A 79 -15.93 -4.13 -8.01
CA ASN A 79 -16.18 -2.70 -7.98
C ASN A 79 -15.05 -1.91 -7.29
N GLN A 80 -13.82 -2.46 -7.30
CA GLN A 80 -12.69 -1.85 -6.60
C GLN A 80 -12.43 -0.43 -7.12
N LYS A 81 -12.76 0.54 -6.27
CA LYS A 81 -12.30 1.93 -6.42
C LYS A 81 -10.77 1.87 -6.36
N GLY A 82 -10.06 2.50 -7.29
CA GLY A 82 -8.62 2.28 -7.58
C GLY A 82 -7.61 2.45 -6.43
N GLN A 83 -8.05 2.61 -5.18
CA GLN A 83 -7.28 2.87 -3.97
C GLN A 83 -7.62 1.81 -2.89
N PRO A 84 -7.05 0.59 -2.97
CA PRO A 84 -7.44 -0.56 -2.15
C PRO A 84 -6.96 -0.47 -0.69
N THR A 85 -7.72 -1.11 0.21
CA THR A 85 -7.22 -1.50 1.54
C THR A 85 -6.43 -2.81 1.46
N PHE A 86 -5.53 -3.00 2.40
CA PHE A 86 -4.68 -4.18 2.49
C PHE A 86 -4.21 -4.41 3.93
N GLY A 87 -3.67 -5.59 4.17
CA GLY A 87 -2.93 -5.89 5.39
C GLY A 87 -1.85 -6.92 5.14
N PHE A 88 -0.80 -6.89 5.96
CA PHE A 88 0.31 -7.85 5.89
C PHE A 88 0.91 -8.10 7.26
N THR A 89 1.60 -9.22 7.38
CA THR A 89 2.33 -9.64 8.57
C THR A 89 3.81 -9.69 8.26
N VAL A 90 4.64 -9.14 9.14
CA VAL A 90 6.10 -9.26 9.12
C VAL A 90 6.49 -10.23 10.23
N ASN A 91 7.18 -11.31 9.85
CA ASN A 91 7.77 -12.27 10.79
C ASN A 91 9.24 -11.93 10.99
N TRP A 92 9.60 -11.33 12.12
CA TRP A 92 10.93 -10.75 12.32
C TRP A 92 12.01 -11.83 12.45
N SER A 93 12.97 -11.84 11.52
CA SER A 93 14.03 -12.87 11.49
C SER A 93 15.12 -12.70 12.55
N PHE A 94 15.06 -11.62 13.33
CA PHE A 94 16.06 -11.28 14.36
C PHE A 94 15.46 -11.08 15.76
N SER A 95 14.18 -11.40 15.98
CA SER A 95 13.54 -11.31 17.30
C SER A 95 12.32 -12.21 17.41
N ASP A 96 11.95 -12.60 18.63
CA ASP A 96 10.70 -13.31 18.90
C ASP A 96 9.51 -12.35 18.94
N SER A 97 9.23 -11.70 17.81
CA SER A 97 8.09 -10.81 17.68
C SER A 97 7.48 -10.91 16.30
N ILE A 98 6.24 -10.44 16.18
CA ILE A 98 5.52 -10.35 14.92
C ILE A 98 4.89 -8.98 14.81
N THR A 99 4.77 -8.44 13.60
CA THR A 99 4.08 -7.17 13.39
C THR A 99 3.07 -7.30 12.27
N VAL A 100 1.84 -6.86 12.52
CA VAL A 100 0.81 -6.76 11.50
C VAL A 100 0.64 -5.31 11.11
N PHE A 101 0.49 -5.06 9.82
CA PHE A 101 0.14 -3.77 9.24
C PHE A 101 -1.23 -3.88 8.58
N THR A 102 -2.03 -2.84 8.71
CA THR A 102 -3.25 -2.65 7.92
C THR A 102 -3.28 -1.23 7.41
N GLY A 103 -3.82 -1.02 6.21
CA GLY A 103 -3.82 0.30 5.62
C GLY A 103 -4.57 0.40 4.31
N GLN A 104 -4.42 1.56 3.70
CA GLN A 104 -5.00 1.88 2.40
C GLN A 104 -3.95 2.59 1.55
N CYS A 105 -3.93 2.25 0.26
CA CYS A 105 -3.14 3.00 -0.70
C CYS A 105 -3.96 4.11 -1.33
N PHE A 106 -3.38 5.31 -1.40
CA PHE A 106 -3.93 6.48 -2.04
C PHE A 106 -3.08 6.93 -3.23
N VAL A 107 -3.71 7.58 -4.20
CA VAL A 107 -3.03 8.33 -5.27
C VAL A 107 -3.40 9.79 -5.11
N GLY A 108 -2.41 10.64 -4.81
CA GLY A 108 -2.61 12.08 -4.67
C GLY A 108 -2.94 12.77 -5.99
N ASP A 109 -3.36 14.04 -5.92
CA ASP A 109 -3.64 14.86 -7.11
C ASP A 109 -2.41 15.01 -8.02
N ASP A 110 -1.21 15.02 -7.42
CA ASP A 110 0.08 15.01 -8.10
C ASP A 110 0.45 13.65 -8.73
N GLY A 111 -0.42 12.64 -8.57
CA GLY A 111 -0.22 11.29 -9.07
C GLY A 111 0.68 10.42 -8.21
N LYS A 112 1.19 10.90 -7.07
CA LYS A 112 2.05 10.10 -6.19
C LYS A 112 1.24 9.12 -5.37
N GLU A 113 1.76 7.90 -5.26
CA GLU A 113 1.17 6.85 -4.43
C GLU A 113 1.66 6.94 -2.99
N VAL A 114 0.75 6.79 -2.03
CA VAL A 114 1.04 6.83 -0.58
C VAL A 114 0.30 5.69 0.11
N LEU A 115 1.00 4.92 0.95
CA LEU A 115 0.36 3.96 1.85
C LEU A 115 0.17 4.60 3.23
N LYS A 116 -1.07 4.75 3.67
CA LYS A 116 -1.39 5.11 5.05
C LYS A 116 -1.67 3.83 5.83
N THR A 117 -0.87 3.58 6.86
CA THR A 117 -0.93 2.32 7.61
C THR A 117 -0.97 2.54 9.11
N MET A 118 -1.58 1.60 9.80
CA MET A 118 -1.41 1.36 11.23
C MET A 118 -0.79 -0.01 11.43
N TRP A 119 -0.10 -0.21 12.54
CA TRP A 119 0.50 -1.49 12.89
C TRP A 119 0.32 -1.86 14.35
N LEU A 120 0.35 -3.17 14.60
CA LEU A 120 0.47 -3.76 15.92
C LEU A 120 1.72 -4.63 15.96
N LEU A 121 2.64 -4.32 16.87
CA LEU A 121 3.81 -5.15 17.15
C LEU A 121 3.51 -5.99 18.39
N ARG A 122 3.56 -7.30 18.22
CA ARG A 122 3.37 -8.28 19.29
C ARG A 122 4.71 -8.88 19.69
N SER A 123 5.16 -8.57 20.90
CA SER A 123 6.33 -9.19 21.53
C SER A 123 5.98 -10.57 22.10
N HIS A 124 6.93 -11.50 22.06
CA HIS A 124 6.89 -12.70 22.89
C HIS A 124 6.96 -12.32 24.38
N VAL A 125 6.19 -13.02 25.20
CA VAL A 125 6.23 -12.93 26.66
C VAL A 125 6.15 -14.35 27.23
N GLU A 126 6.92 -14.61 28.30
CA GLU A 126 7.08 -15.96 28.85
C GLU A 126 5.80 -16.56 29.44
N ASN A 127 4.83 -15.73 29.85
CA ASN A 127 3.61 -16.20 30.48
C ASN A 127 2.42 -15.25 30.22
N ILE A 128 1.20 -15.78 30.36
CA ILE A 128 -0.05 -15.06 30.07
C ILE A 128 -0.28 -13.84 30.97
N LYS A 129 0.28 -13.80 32.18
CA LYS A 129 0.15 -12.63 33.08
C LYS A 129 0.92 -11.42 32.55
N ASN A 130 1.86 -11.61 31.63
CA ASN A 130 2.60 -10.55 30.96
C ASN A 130 1.97 -10.11 29.63
N ASP A 131 0.83 -10.68 29.23
CA ASP A 131 0.16 -10.37 27.95
C ASP A 131 -0.19 -8.88 27.82
N TRP A 132 -0.59 -8.24 28.92
CA TRP A 132 -1.04 -6.85 28.96
C TRP A 132 -0.04 -5.83 28.38
N LYS A 133 1.26 -6.15 28.43
CA LYS A 133 2.35 -5.28 27.93
C LYS A 133 2.94 -5.73 26.59
N ALA A 134 2.41 -6.81 26.00
CA ALA A 134 3.04 -7.47 24.86
C ALA A 134 2.70 -6.84 23.51
N THR A 135 1.72 -5.93 23.44
CA THR A 135 1.27 -5.32 22.18
C THR A 135 1.54 -3.82 22.16
N ARG A 136 2.32 -3.35 21.17
CA ARG A 136 2.52 -1.94 20.85
C ARG A 136 1.71 -1.58 19.60
N VAL A 137 1.30 -0.32 19.48
CA VAL A 137 0.55 0.20 18.34
C VAL A 137 1.24 1.44 17.78
N GLY A 138 1.15 1.64 16.47
CA GLY A 138 1.64 2.84 15.82
C GLY A 138 1.09 3.02 14.41
N VAL A 139 1.61 4.04 13.74
CA VAL A 139 1.28 4.38 12.35
C VAL A 139 2.55 4.53 11.54
N ASN A 140 2.46 4.28 10.24
CA ASN A 140 3.50 4.64 9.29
C ASN A 140 2.89 5.10 7.97
N VAL A 141 3.60 6.02 7.32
CA VAL A 141 3.29 6.52 5.99
C VAL A 141 4.39 6.07 5.05
N PHE A 142 4.05 5.27 4.06
CA PHE A 142 5.01 4.84 3.05
C PHE A 142 4.84 5.62 1.76
N ASN A 143 5.96 5.99 1.15
CA ASN A 143 6.04 6.54 -0.20
C ASN A 143 6.86 5.60 -1.07
N ARG A 144 6.71 5.72 -2.39
CA ARG A 144 7.58 5.02 -3.33
C ARG A 144 9.03 5.36 -3.07
N GLN A 145 9.89 4.33 -3.04
CA GLN A 145 11.33 4.56 -3.01
C GLN A 145 11.75 5.17 -4.35
N GLN A 146 12.31 6.37 -4.32
CA GLN A 146 12.90 6.97 -5.50
C GLN A 146 14.20 6.24 -5.83
N LEU A 147 14.40 5.91 -7.11
CA LEU A 147 15.71 5.48 -7.58
C LEU A 147 16.66 6.66 -7.37
N GLN A 148 17.73 6.47 -6.60
CA GLN A 148 18.85 7.39 -6.62
C GLN A 148 19.53 7.22 -7.98
N GLU A 149 19.50 8.27 -8.81
CA GLU A 149 20.32 8.39 -10.02
C GLU A 149 21.80 8.50 -9.67
#